data_AF-A0A662YHV6-F1
#
_entry.id   AF-A0A662YHV6-F1
#
_cell.length_a   1.000
_cell.length_b   1.000
_cell.length_c   1.000
_cell.angle_alpha   90.00
_cell.angle_beta   90.00
_cell.angle_gamma   90.00
#
_symmetry.space_group_name_H-M   'P 1'
#
loop_
_entity.id
_entity.type
_entity.pdbx_description
1 polymer ?
#
loop_
_entity_poly.entity_id
_entity_poly.type
_entity_poly.pdbx_seq_one_letter_code
_entity_poly.pdbx_strand_id
1 'polypeptide(L)' 'MHRWNTISKGMIALVGAFTVYTAMGHMGEHEHHEEEKPAYPYLKMRNKPFPWDASDCDLLDRACHAKAAAAKKALE' A
#
# COMPACT_ATOMS: atom_id res chain seq x y z
N MET A 1 9.50 35.24 -17.45
CA MET A 1 8.46 34.49 -16.69
C MET A 1 7.38 33.87 -17.58
N HIS A 2 6.77 34.58 -18.55
CA HIS A 2 5.66 34.05 -19.38
C HIS A 2 5.94 32.69 -20.06
N ARG A 3 7.13 32.51 -20.66
CA ARG A 3 7.54 31.25 -21.32
C ARG A 3 7.50 30.04 -20.39
N TRP A 4 8.00 30.18 -19.17
CA TRP A 4 8.02 29.10 -18.18
C TRP A 4 6.62 28.76 -17.68
N ASN A 5 5.75 29.76 -17.49
CA ASN A 5 4.35 29.51 -17.13
C ASN A 5 3.59 28.71 -18.19
N THR A 6 3.83 28.97 -19.46
CA THR A 6 3.20 28.20 -20.55
C THR A 6 3.67 26.75 -20.57
N ILE A 7 4.98 26.52 -20.40
CA ILE A 7 5.56 25.17 -20.31
C ILE A 7 4.99 24.42 -19.10
N SER A 8 4.97 25.05 -17.92
CA SER A 8 4.44 24.45 -16.69
C SER A 8 2.97 24.06 -16.84
N LYS A 9 2.14 24.89 -17.47
CA LYS A 9 0.73 24.55 -17.74
C LYS A 9 0.60 23.32 -18.66
N GLY A 10 1.44 23.22 -19.68
CA GLY A 10 1.50 22.05 -20.55
C GLY A 10 1.89 20.78 -19.78
N MET A 11 2.91 20.86 -18.91
CA MET A 11 3.36 19.73 -18.10
C MET A 11 2.33 19.30 -17.05
N ILE A 12 1.62 20.25 -16.44
CA ILE A 12 0.52 19.95 -15.51
C ILE A 12 -0.59 19.18 -16.23
N ALA A 13 -0.97 19.61 -17.43
CA ALA A 13 -1.98 18.90 -18.22
C ALA A 13 -1.53 17.47 -18.57
N LEU A 14 -0.27 17.29 -18.97
CA LEU A 14 0.31 15.98 -19.29
C LEU A 14 0.32 15.06 -18.06
N VAL A 15 0.82 15.54 -16.92
CA VAL A 15 0.85 14.77 -15.67
C VAL A 15 -0.56 14.44 -15.21
N GLY A 16 -1.51 15.37 -15.33
CA GLY A 16 -2.91 15.13 -15.01
C GLY A 16 -3.51 13.99 -15.85
N ALA A 17 -3.30 14.01 -17.16
CA ALA A 17 -3.78 12.95 -18.05
C ALA A 17 -3.14 11.60 -17.73
N PHE A 18 -1.82 11.57 -17.50
CA PHE A 18 -1.10 10.35 -17.12
C PHE A 18 -1.60 9.79 -15.77
N THR A 19 -1.84 10.67 -14.80
CA THR A 19 -2.36 10.27 -13.48
C THR A 19 -3.72 9.60 -13.59
N VAL A 20 -4.64 10.17 -14.36
CA VAL A 20 -5.98 9.56 -14.60
C VAL A 20 -5.82 8.21 -15.28
N TYR A 21 -4.99 8.11 -16.32
CA TYR A 21 -4.73 6.85 -17.01
C TYR A 21 -4.21 5.76 -16.05
N THR A 22 -3.19 6.09 -15.24
CA THR A 22 -2.63 5.14 -14.27
C THR A 22 -3.62 4.77 -13.16
N ALA A 23 -4.40 5.75 -12.67
CA ALA A 23 -5.39 5.49 -11.64
C ALA A 23 -6.49 4.56 -12.17
N MET A 24 -6.98 4.77 -13.39
CA MET A 24 -7.99 3.90 -14.00
C MET A 24 -7.49 2.48 -14.20
N GLY A 25 -6.23 2.28 -14.62
CA GLY A 25 -5.64 0.94 -14.75
C GLY A 25 -5.46 0.21 -13.41
N HIS A 26 -5.26 0.95 -12.32
CA HIS A 26 -5.00 0.39 -11.00
C HIS A 26 -6.24 0.25 -10.11
N MET A 27 -7.31 1.03 -10.36
CA MET A 27 -8.54 0.97 -9.55
C MET A 27 -9.34 -0.32 -9.66
N GLY A 28 -9.20 -1.10 -10.75
CA GLY A 28 -9.92 -2.37 -10.96
C GLY A 28 -9.07 -3.64 -10.82
N GLU A 29 -7.75 -3.53 -11.03
CA GLU A 29 -6.81 -4.66 -11.12
C GLU A 29 -5.65 -4.53 -10.11
N HIS A 30 -5.87 -3.90 -8.96
CA HIS A 30 -4.95 -4.10 -7.83
C HIS A 30 -5.11 -5.53 -7.31
N GLU A 31 -4.54 -6.49 -8.05
CA GLU A 31 -4.31 -7.84 -7.57
C GLU A 31 -3.33 -7.74 -6.40
N HIS A 32 -3.89 -7.64 -5.20
CA HIS A 32 -3.17 -8.11 -4.02
C HIS A 32 -2.90 -9.58 -4.32
N HIS A 33 -1.63 -9.93 -4.58
CA HIS A 33 -1.18 -11.31 -4.60
C HIS A 33 -1.33 -11.88 -3.17
N GLU A 34 -2.58 -12.05 -2.73
CA GLU A 34 -3.01 -12.99 -1.71
C GLU A 34 -3.11 -14.40 -2.30
N GLU A 35 -2.42 -14.67 -3.42
CA GLU A 35 -1.96 -16.04 -3.64
C GLU A 35 -1.23 -16.42 -2.36
N GLU A 36 -1.81 -17.38 -1.64
CA GLU A 36 -1.29 -18.01 -0.44
C GLU A 36 0.10 -18.55 -0.78
N LYS A 37 1.10 -17.66 -0.74
CA LYS A 37 2.48 -18.07 -0.93
C LYS A 37 2.73 -19.11 0.14
N PRO A 38 3.25 -20.29 -0.23
CA PRO A 38 3.65 -21.27 0.77
C PRO A 38 4.46 -20.58 1.87
N ALA A 39 4.29 -21.02 3.12
CA ALA A 39 4.98 -20.46 4.28
C ALA A 39 6.47 -20.81 4.22
N TYR A 40 7.18 -20.18 3.28
CA TYR A 40 8.60 -20.38 3.10
C TYR A 40 9.34 -19.87 4.34
N PRO A 41 10.36 -20.59 4.85
CA PRO A 41 11.07 -20.21 6.07
C PRO A 41 11.68 -18.80 6.04
N TYR A 42 11.93 -18.26 4.85
CA TYR A 42 12.50 -16.94 4.64
C TYR A 42 11.48 -15.80 4.52
N LEU A 43 10.19 -16.11 4.40
CA LEU A 43 9.14 -15.11 4.42
C LEU A 43 8.67 -14.88 5.85
N LYS A 44 8.26 -13.63 6.14
CA LYS A 44 7.75 -13.23 7.46
C LYS A 44 8.68 -13.63 8.63
N MET A 45 10.00 -13.66 8.40
CA MET A 45 10.99 -13.90 9.46
C MET A 45 10.86 -12.84 10.58
N ARG A 46 10.87 -13.31 11.82
CA ARG A 46 10.79 -12.49 13.04
C ARG A 46 11.80 -12.96 14.06
N ASN A 47 12.92 -12.24 14.17
CA ASN A 47 13.93 -12.48 15.22
C ASN A 47 13.65 -11.66 16.49
N LYS A 48 12.88 -10.58 16.38
CA LYS A 48 12.49 -9.69 17.46
C LYS A 48 11.10 -9.13 17.16
N PRO A 49 10.20 -8.99 18.16
CA PRO A 49 8.92 -8.34 17.97
C PRO A 49 9.10 -6.86 17.59
N PHE A 50 8.17 -6.36 16.78
CA PHE A 50 8.13 -4.93 16.49
C PHE A 50 7.68 -4.10 17.69
N PRO A 51 8.03 -2.79 17.74
CA PRO A 51 7.77 -1.94 18.90
C PRO A 51 6.33 -1.40 19.01
N TRP A 52 5.38 -1.90 18.23
CA TRP A 52 3.96 -1.51 18.26
C TRP A 52 3.08 -2.65 18.76
N ASP A 53 1.84 -2.34 19.16
CA ASP A 53 0.91 -3.27 19.81
C ASP A 53 0.70 -4.58 19.03
N ALA A 54 0.43 -4.49 17.72
CA ALA A 54 0.34 -5.65 16.83
C ALA A 54 1.75 -6.10 16.39
N SER A 55 2.55 -6.58 17.33
CA SER A 55 4.00 -6.76 17.18
C SER A 55 4.45 -7.74 16.09
N ASP A 56 3.54 -8.56 15.56
CA ASP A 56 3.78 -9.49 14.45
C ASP A 56 3.45 -8.90 13.06
N CYS A 57 2.64 -7.86 13.00
CA CYS A 57 2.25 -7.18 11.76
C CYS A 57 3.34 -6.22 11.30
N ASP A 58 3.67 -6.17 10.00
CA ASP A 58 4.59 -5.15 9.47
C ASP A 58 4.00 -3.73 9.58
N LEU A 59 4.84 -2.70 9.48
CA LEU A 59 4.44 -1.29 9.68
C LEU A 59 3.28 -0.86 8.76
N LEU A 60 3.26 -1.33 7.51
CA LEU A 60 2.28 -0.96 6.50
C LEU A 60 1.35 -2.13 6.10
N ASP A 61 1.30 -3.19 6.90
CA ASP A 61 0.45 -4.36 6.64
C ASP A 61 -0.97 -4.13 7.18
N ARG A 62 -1.74 -3.31 6.45
CA ARG A 62 -3.09 -2.89 6.87
C ARG A 62 -4.04 -4.08 7.11
N ALA A 63 -3.91 -5.15 6.32
CA ALA A 63 -4.71 -6.35 6.46
C ALA A 63 -4.38 -7.09 7.77
N CYS A 64 -3.11 -7.25 8.11
CA CYS A 64 -2.70 -7.84 9.38
C CYS A 64 -3.18 -7.01 10.58
N HIS A 65 -3.01 -5.68 10.54
CA HIS A 65 -3.48 -4.79 11.61
C HIS A 65 -5.00 -4.86 11.80
N ALA A 66 -5.77 -4.93 10.71
CA ALA A 66 -7.23 -5.11 10.79
C ALA A 66 -7.61 -6.45 11.44
N LYS A 67 -6.93 -7.54 11.09
CA LYS A 67 -7.14 -8.87 11.71
C LYS A 67 -6.76 -8.87 13.19
N ALA A 68 -5.63 -8.27 13.56
CA ALA A 68 -5.20 -8.14 14.96
C ALA A 68 -6.21 -7.33 15.79
N ALA A 69 -6.73 -6.22 15.24
CA ALA A 69 -7.75 -5.41 15.90
C ALA A 69 -9.08 -6.17 16.07
N ALA A 70 -9.51 -6.94 15.08
CA ALA A 70 -10.70 -7.78 15.18
C ALA A 70 -10.53 -8.91 16.21
N ALA A 71 -9.37 -9.56 16.25
CA ALA A 71 -9.06 -10.59 17.23
C ALA A 71 -9.07 -10.03 18.66
N LYS A 72 -8.49 -8.84 18.87
CA LYS A 72 -8.53 -8.15 20.17
C LYS A 72 -9.98 -7.90 20.63
N LYS A 73 -10.84 -7.37 19.75
CA LYS A 73 -12.26 -7.12 20.06
C LYS A 73 -13.05 -8.39 20.37
N ALA A 74 -12.70 -9.52 19.77
CA ALA A 74 -13.40 -10.79 20.01
C ALA A 74 -13.05 -11.43 21.37
N LEU A 75 -11.99 -10.95 22.02
CA LEU A 75 -11.53 -11.40 23.34
C LEU A 75 -12.01 -10.48 24.49
N GLU A 76 -12.62 -9.34 24.16
CA GLU A 76 -13.26 -8.38 25.08
C GLU A 76 -14.73 -8.76 25.33
#